data_AF-A0A3M1DBI8-F1
#
_entry.id   AF-A0A3M1DBI8-F1
#
_cell.length_a   1.000
_cell.length_b   1.000
_cell.length_c   1.000
_cell.angle_alpha   90.00
_cell.angle_beta   90.00
_cell.angle_gamma   90.00
#
_symmetry.space_group_name_H-M   'P 1'
#
loop_
_entity.id
_entity.type
_entity.pdbx_description
1 polymer ?
#
loop_
_entity_poly.entity_id
_entity_poly.type
_entity_poly.pdbx_seq_one_letter_code
_entity_poly.pdbx_strand_id
1 'polypeptide(L)' 'MKKHEKDKEAYSRPQKFILHMARRGKEWSGKVQSFDWNEEFQFTTLEALRDWLNRRRTEGEQE' A
#
# COMPACT_ATOMS: atom_id res chain seq x y z
N MET A 1 13.62 -32.40 -24.55
CA MET A 1 13.54 -30.97 -24.96
C MET A 1 13.12 -30.15 -23.76
N LYS A 2 13.97 -29.22 -23.31
CA LYS A 2 13.71 -28.29 -22.20
C LYS A 2 12.67 -27.26 -22.64
N LYS A 3 11.53 -27.15 -21.97
CA LYS A 3 10.66 -25.97 -22.08
C LYS A 3 10.94 -25.07 -20.90
N HIS A 4 11.67 -23.99 -21.16
CA HIS A 4 11.73 -22.81 -20.31
C HIS A 4 10.33 -22.19 -20.29
N GLU A 5 9.54 -22.47 -19.26
CA GLU A 5 8.38 -21.63 -18.95
C GLU A 5 8.86 -20.46 -18.12
N LYS A 6 9.08 -19.36 -18.87
CA LYS A 6 9.21 -17.97 -18.47
C LYS A 6 8.79 -17.68 -17.03
N ASP A 7 9.71 -17.05 -16.32
CA ASP A 7 9.48 -16.22 -15.14
C ASP A 7 8.16 -15.46 -15.27
N LYS A 8 7.16 -15.85 -14.47
CA LYS A 8 6.02 -15.00 -14.18
C LYS A 8 6.55 -13.89 -13.28
N GLU A 9 7.17 -12.88 -13.88
CA GLU A 9 7.20 -11.55 -13.25
C GLU A 9 5.74 -11.15 -13.07
N ALA A 10 5.21 -11.40 -11.87
CA ALA A 10 3.93 -10.86 -11.46
C ALA A 10 4.10 -9.34 -11.45
N TYR A 11 3.78 -8.70 -12.57
CA TYR A 11 3.60 -7.26 -12.65
C TYR A 11 2.42 -6.92 -11.73
N SER A 12 2.71 -6.78 -10.44
CA SER A 12 1.75 -6.27 -9.46
C SER A 12 1.33 -4.89 -9.95
N ARG A 13 0.03 -4.73 -10.23
CA ARG A 13 -0.54 -3.48 -10.71
C ARG A 13 -0.12 -2.37 -9.73
N PRO A 14 0.46 -1.25 -10.20
CA PRO A 14 0.86 -0.18 -9.31
C PRO A 14 -0.36 0.35 -8.56
N GLN A 15 -0.26 0.34 -7.23
CA GLN A 15 -1.32 0.85 -6.36
C GLN A 15 -1.35 2.38 -6.38
N LYS A 16 -2.56 2.94 -6.40
CA LYS A 16 -2.75 4.40 -6.45
C LYS A 16 -3.42 4.92 -5.18
N PHE A 17 -2.84 5.98 -4.64
CA PHE A 17 -3.32 6.64 -3.43
C PHE A 17 -3.30 8.16 -3.56
N ILE A 18 -4.22 8.83 -2.86
CA ILE A 18 -4.04 10.22 -2.48
C ILE A 18 -3.52 10.26 -1.05
N LEU A 19 -2.38 10.91 -0.83
CA LEU A 19 -1.78 11.10 0.49
C LEU A 19 -1.81 12.58 0.86
N HIS A 20 -2.55 12.91 1.92
CA HIS A 20 -2.49 14.23 2.56
C HIS A 20 -1.74 14.09 3.88
N MET A 21 -0.61 14.78 4.02
CA MET A 21 0.18 14.72 5.25
C MET A 21 0.70 16.09 5.68
N ALA A 22 0.74 16.30 6.98
CA ALA A 22 1.28 17.48 7.61
C ALA A 22 2.27 17.07 8.71
N ARG A 23 3.30 17.89 8.89
CA ARG A 23 4.30 17.67 9.94
C ARG A 23 3.82 18.30 11.24
N ARG A 24 3.78 17.52 12.32
CA ARG A 24 3.44 17.96 13.67
C ARG A 24 4.64 17.75 14.60
N GLY A 25 5.49 18.76 14.69
CA GLY A 25 6.75 18.68 15.41
C GLY A 25 7.74 17.72 14.72
N LYS A 26 8.08 16.61 15.39
CA LYS A 26 8.95 15.56 14.83
C LYS A 26 8.18 14.49 14.06
N GLU A 27 6.87 14.42 14.23
CA GLU A 27 6.02 13.38 13.63
C GLU A 27 5.32 13.87 12.36
N TRP A 28 4.87 12.90 11.55
CA TRP A 28 3.97 13.13 10.41
C TRP A 28 2.64 12.46 10.66
N SER A 29 1.57 13.20 10.40
CA SER A 29 0.19 12.73 10.51
C SER A 29 -0.59 13.13 9.28
N GLY A 30 -1.65 12.39 8.96
CA GLY A 30 -2.40 12.65 7.76
C GLY A 30 -3.50 11.64 7.48
N LYS A 31 -3.91 11.62 6.22
CA LYS A 31 -4.86 10.65 5.69
C LYS A 31 -4.39 10.11 4.35
N VAL A 32 -4.67 8.85 4.11
CA VAL A 32 -4.46 8.17 2.83
C VAL A 32 -5.81 7.68 2.31
N GLN A 33 -6.07 7.89 1.03
CA GLN A 33 -7.23 7.34 0.33
C GLN A 33 -6.75 6.38 -0.75
N SER A 34 -7.17 5.12 -0.67
CA SER A 34 -6.93 4.09 -1.67
C SER A 34 -8.07 4.04 -2.67
N PHE A 35 -7.74 4.04 -3.95
CA PHE A 35 -8.73 3.79 -5.01
C PHE A 35 -8.97 2.29 -5.22
N ASP A 36 -7.93 1.49 -5.01
CA ASP A 36 -7.98 0.04 -5.25
C ASP A 36 -8.77 -0.68 -4.15
N TRP A 37 -8.67 -0.19 -2.90
CA TRP A 37 -9.42 -0.74 -1.75
C TRP A 37 -10.68 0.04 -1.40
N ASN A 38 -10.94 1.15 -2.11
CA ASN A 38 -12.04 2.09 -1.82
C ASN A 38 -12.13 2.45 -0.32
N GLU A 39 -10.99 2.74 0.30
CA GLU A 39 -10.86 2.96 1.75
C GLU A 39 -10.09 4.27 2.03
N GLU A 40 -10.48 4.98 3.09
CA GLU A 40 -9.71 6.08 3.68
C GLU A 40 -9.16 5.66 5.04
N PHE A 41 -7.89 5.98 5.31
CA PHE A 41 -7.23 5.72 6.59
C PHE A 41 -6.55 6.99 7.12
N GLN A 42 -6.88 7.38 8.35
CA GLN A 42 -6.21 8.47 9.07
C GLN A 42 -5.10 7.92 9.97
N PHE A 43 -3.92 8.54 9.93
CA PHE A 43 -2.76 8.12 10.71
C PHE A 43 -2.16 9.29 11.49
N THR A 44 -1.70 9.01 12.70
CA THR A 44 -1.01 9.98 13.57
C THR A 44 0.51 9.81 13.55
N THR A 45 1.01 8.69 13.02
CA THR A 45 2.43 8.36 12.87
C THR A 45 2.69 7.67 11.53
N LEU A 46 3.93 7.74 11.03
CA LEU A 46 4.33 7.02 9.81
C LEU A 46 4.30 5.50 9.97
N GLU A 47 4.52 5.01 11.20
CA GLU A 47 4.44 3.58 11.50
C GLU A 47 3.03 3.05 11.33
N ALA A 48 2.01 3.79 11.80
CA ALA A 48 0.61 3.42 11.60
C ALA A 48 0.23 3.36 10.10
N LEU A 49 0.74 4.29 9.28
CA LEU A 49 0.58 4.25 7.83
C LEU A 49 1.23 3.00 7.22
N ARG A 50 2.46 2.68 7.62
CA ARG A 50 3.18 1.49 7.14
C ARG A 50 2.44 0.21 7.47
N ASP A 51 1.95 0.07 8.70
CA ASP A 51 1.26 -1.14 9.15
C ASP A 51 -0.09 -1.31 8.45
N TRP A 52 -0.77 -0.22 8.13
CA TRP A 52 -1.96 -0.27 7.28
C TRP A 52 -1.64 -0.75 5.86
N LEU A 53 -0.60 -0.20 5.20
CA LEU A 53 -0.17 -0.63 3.86
C LEU A 53 0.23 -2.11 3.83
N ASN A 54 0.95 -2.58 4.84
CA ASN A 54 1.40 -3.98 4.92
C ASN A 54 0.26 -4.98 5.10
N ARG A 55 -0.75 -4.63 5.90
CA ARG A 55 -1.95 -5.46 6.07
C ARG A 55 -2.68 -5.64 4.74
N ARG A 56 -2.90 -4.53 4.02
CA ARG A 56 -3.60 -4.55 2.73
C ARG A 56 -2.82 -5.24 1.62
N ARG A 57 -1.48 -5.18 1.65
CA ARG A 57 -0.64 -5.98 0.74
C ARG A 57 -0.86 -7.49 0.96
N THR A 58 -0.94 -7.93 2.21
CA THR A 58 -1.11 -9.34 2.56
C THR A 58 -2.52 -9.85 2.22
N GLU A 59 -3.54 -9.01 2.38
CA GLU A 59 -4.92 -9.36 2.06
C GLU A 59 -5.19 -9.42 0.55
N GLY A 60 -4.61 -8.51 -0.24
CA GLY A 60 -4.76 -8.49 -1.70
C GLY A 60 -4.03 -9.62 -2.45
N GLU A 61 -3.24 -10.44 -1.76
CA GLU A 61 -2.59 -11.64 -2.32
C GLU A 61 -3.46 -12.91 -2.17
N GLN A 62 -4.60 -12.84 -1.45
CA GLN A 62 -5.48 -13.98 -1.17
C GLN A 62 -6.79 -14.01 -1.99
N GLU A 63 -7.06 -13.00 -2.82
CA GLU A 63 -8.13 -12.99 -3.85
C GLU A 63 -7.55 -13.28 -5.24
#